data_AF-A0A9D0L4N8-F1
#
_entry.id   AF-A0A9D0L4N8-F1
#
_cell.length_a   1.000
_cell.length_b   1.000
_cell.length_c   1.000
_cell.angle_alpha   90.00
_cell.angle_beta   90.00
_cell.angle_gamma   90.00
#
_symmetry.space_group_name_H-M   'P 1'
#
loop_
_entity.id
_entity.type
_entity.pdbx_description
1 polymer ?
#
loop_
_entity_poly.entity_id
_entity_poly.type
_entity_poly.pdbx_seq_one_letter_code
_entity_poly.pdbx_strand_id
1 'polypeptide(L)'
;MGGQTVPAGVLLARAGQRRALVASADGVATSEVLDEAQATATRRPLTRRAVLQAAFAYLGSGYGWGGKDGGRDCSRLLMDVFATLGLRLPRFSAAQSRAGSMSIDISAIDDMAQRLSIIDAAQRQGVVLLHFPGHIMLYLGRNDEGRPMALHAFAEYLTPCASGVGFDGKSETLQRVDKVQISDLSLGRGSSRRSFAERITRVTMLAPAAGAGLASLVQRRPAAPVSMEGACTSPKDVGILVVPRHPHPGEPVRVMVSSSRELGSVNWGWVDGGGRRRELVLKRSGGPPFGYWAELASPTPGKWQARLGDGARVAACIDFVVHDKAPLRQAGAGAVWIPRRRWSRATENLFSMFVARLFDYPLDDRTWPKLQVLLSDSDHNLLYNHLGQDEEERIVLRPDCADLPYFLRSYFAWKLRLPFAYRHCNRGSQGKAPYCDRDIHSNLAKRESSGETSAYAQFASRNIADGVHSGSGRTAPDDDNSDYYPIPLTRESIVAGTMFADPYGHLFVIAGWIPQGLNSYGVLVGADAQPDGTVGRRRFWRGSFLFTPDTSEAGARFKAFRPAIYRGGSIGQLKNRDLV
;
A
#
# COMPACT_ATOMS: atom_id res chain seq x y z
N MET A 1 -50.14 21.81 -26.21
CA MET A 1 -49.36 22.02 -24.98
C MET A 1 -47.92 21.69 -25.30
N GLY A 2 -47.00 22.66 -25.23
CA GLY A 2 -45.59 22.43 -25.54
C GLY A 2 -44.92 21.66 -24.41
N GLY A 3 -44.36 20.49 -24.70
CA GLY A 3 -43.57 19.74 -23.73
C GLY A 3 -42.30 20.50 -23.33
N GLN A 4 -41.95 20.50 -22.06
CA GLN A 4 -40.68 21.04 -21.58
C GLN A 4 -39.60 19.95 -21.68
N THR A 5 -38.54 20.21 -22.44
CA THR A 5 -37.37 19.32 -22.49
C THR A 5 -36.41 19.67 -21.36
N VAL A 6 -35.99 18.65 -20.60
CA VAL A 6 -35.01 18.84 -19.54
C VAL A 6 -33.60 18.86 -20.16
N PRO A 7 -32.72 19.82 -19.79
CA PRO A 7 -31.34 19.83 -20.28
C PRO A 7 -30.58 18.55 -19.97
N ALA A 8 -29.61 18.21 -20.83
CA ALA A 8 -28.72 17.08 -20.59
C ALA A 8 -27.98 17.23 -19.25
N GLY A 9 -27.88 16.13 -18.50
CA GLY A 9 -27.19 16.09 -17.20
C GLY A 9 -28.03 16.51 -15.98
N VAL A 10 -29.29 16.92 -16.15
CA VAL A 10 -30.17 17.16 -15.00
C VAL A 10 -30.45 15.86 -14.26
N LEU A 11 -30.24 15.87 -12.94
CA LEU A 11 -30.57 14.76 -12.07
C LEU A 11 -32.06 14.75 -11.77
N LEU A 12 -32.72 13.67 -12.16
CA LEU A 12 -34.14 13.46 -11.95
C LEU A 12 -34.38 12.52 -10.77
N ALA A 13 -35.27 12.89 -9.86
CA ALA A 13 -35.70 11.99 -8.79
C ALA A 13 -36.74 11.00 -9.33
N ARG A 14 -36.54 9.69 -9.15
CA ARG A 14 -37.53 8.70 -9.61
C ARG A 14 -38.83 8.81 -8.80
N ALA A 15 -39.96 8.93 -9.51
CA ALA A 15 -41.31 8.77 -8.99
C ALA A 15 -41.86 7.39 -9.42
N GLY A 16 -41.22 6.31 -8.98
CA GLY A 16 -41.49 4.95 -9.42
C GLY A 16 -40.53 4.46 -10.52
N GLN A 17 -40.89 3.37 -11.22
CA GLN A 17 -39.96 2.74 -12.16
C GLN A 17 -39.76 3.56 -13.44
N ARG A 18 -40.81 4.11 -14.04
CA ARG A 18 -40.69 4.80 -15.35
C ARG A 18 -41.05 6.28 -15.32
N ARG A 19 -41.10 6.94 -14.16
CA ARG A 19 -41.42 8.38 -14.07
C ARG A 19 -40.40 9.10 -13.19
N ALA A 20 -40.26 10.41 -13.41
CA ALA A 20 -39.42 11.29 -12.62
C ALA A 20 -40.19 12.50 -12.10
N LEU A 21 -39.71 13.09 -11.01
CA LEU A 21 -40.05 14.43 -10.59
C LEU A 21 -39.08 15.43 -11.23
N VAL A 22 -39.63 16.47 -11.83
CA VAL A 22 -38.91 17.57 -12.48
C VAL A 22 -39.28 18.86 -11.76
N ALA A 23 -38.28 19.60 -11.28
CA ALA A 23 -38.50 20.93 -10.74
C ALA A 23 -38.35 21.98 -11.85
N SER A 24 -39.35 22.86 -11.98
CA SER A 24 -39.39 23.98 -12.92
C SER A 24 -39.70 25.28 -12.16
N ALA A 25 -39.68 26.41 -12.86
CA ALA A 25 -40.11 27.69 -12.29
C ALA A 25 -41.59 27.67 -11.83
N ASP A 26 -42.42 26.84 -12.47
CA ASP A 26 -43.85 26.70 -12.19
C ASP A 26 -44.14 25.66 -11.07
N GLY A 27 -43.10 25.06 -10.48
CA GLY A 27 -43.21 24.06 -9.43
C GLY A 27 -42.68 22.68 -9.83
N VAL A 28 -43.01 21.66 -9.04
CA VAL A 28 -42.58 20.27 -9.27
C VAL A 28 -43.65 19.52 -10.05
N ALA A 29 -43.28 19.00 -11.22
CA ALA A 29 -44.13 18.19 -12.07
C ALA A 29 -43.64 16.73 -12.11
N THR A 30 -44.54 15.79 -12.39
CA THR A 30 -44.17 14.41 -12.70
C THR A 30 -44.06 14.25 -14.21
N SER A 31 -42.96 13.69 -14.70
CA SER A 31 -42.74 13.41 -16.12
C SER A 31 -43.72 12.36 -16.66
N GLU A 32 -43.87 12.31 -17.97
CA GLU A 32 -44.36 11.11 -18.66
C GLU A 32 -43.40 9.91 -18.44
N VAL A 33 -43.71 8.78 -19.07
CA VAL A 33 -42.86 7.59 -19.05
C VAL A 33 -41.48 7.98 -19.60
N LEU A 34 -40.46 7.95 -18.74
CA LEU A 34 -39.07 8.15 -19.12
C LEU A 34 -38.68 7.12 -20.16
N ASP A 35 -38.18 7.59 -21.30
CA ASP A 35 -37.46 6.74 -22.23
C ASP A 35 -36.12 6.36 -21.58
N GLU A 36 -35.94 5.06 -21.31
CA GLU A 36 -34.70 4.55 -20.72
C GLU A 36 -33.49 4.74 -21.66
N ALA A 37 -33.71 4.93 -22.96
CA ALA A 37 -32.65 5.29 -23.90
C ALA A 37 -32.14 6.73 -23.68
N GLN A 38 -32.95 7.60 -23.09
CA GLN A 38 -32.62 9.01 -22.82
C GLN A 38 -32.17 9.24 -21.37
N ALA A 39 -32.33 8.25 -20.49
CA ALA A 39 -31.94 8.32 -19.09
C ALA A 39 -30.73 7.42 -18.80
N THR A 40 -29.84 7.87 -17.91
CA THR A 40 -28.72 7.05 -17.44
C THR A 40 -28.78 6.91 -15.93
N ALA A 41 -28.63 5.68 -15.43
CA ALA A 41 -28.55 5.42 -14.00
C ALA A 41 -27.37 6.17 -13.38
N THR A 42 -27.63 6.91 -12.30
CA THR A 42 -26.57 7.60 -11.53
C THR A 42 -25.69 6.63 -10.74
N ARG A 43 -26.19 5.41 -10.48
CA ARG A 43 -25.40 4.31 -9.93
C ARG A 43 -24.67 3.59 -11.06
N ARG A 44 -23.49 4.08 -11.43
CA ARG A 44 -22.64 3.48 -12.45
C ARG A 44 -21.15 3.59 -12.07
N PRO A 45 -20.26 2.73 -12.60
CA PRO A 45 -18.84 2.76 -12.24
C PRO A 45 -18.16 4.11 -12.53
N LEU A 46 -17.35 4.58 -11.59
CA LEU A 46 -16.48 5.74 -11.79
C LEU A 46 -15.36 5.38 -12.78
N THR A 47 -15.51 5.78 -14.04
CA THR A 47 -14.46 5.68 -15.06
C THR A 47 -14.12 7.06 -15.60
N ARG A 48 -12.89 7.24 -16.10
CA ARG A 48 -12.49 8.50 -16.75
C ARG A 48 -13.44 8.85 -17.90
N ARG A 49 -13.80 7.86 -18.73
CA ARG A 49 -14.77 8.02 -19.82
C ARG A 49 -16.11 8.56 -19.32
N ALA A 50 -16.68 7.96 -18.29
CA ALA A 50 -17.99 8.38 -17.77
C ALA A 50 -17.97 9.79 -17.15
N VAL A 51 -16.88 10.17 -16.46
CA VAL A 51 -16.68 11.54 -15.96
C VAL A 51 -16.59 12.53 -17.10
N LEU A 52 -15.78 12.24 -18.13
CA LEU A 52 -15.61 13.13 -19.27
C LEU A 52 -16.90 13.30 -20.06
N GLN A 53 -17.65 12.22 -20.32
CA GLN A 53 -18.96 12.31 -20.97
C GLN A 53 -19.93 13.21 -20.20
N ALA A 54 -19.99 13.06 -18.87
CA ALA A 54 -20.84 13.90 -18.03
C ALA A 54 -20.35 15.37 -17.99
N ALA A 55 -19.04 15.61 -17.94
CA ALA A 55 -18.48 16.95 -17.92
C ALA A 55 -18.70 17.70 -19.25
N PHE A 56 -18.51 17.03 -20.38
CA PHE A 56 -18.67 17.62 -21.72
C PHE A 56 -20.12 17.95 -22.06
N ALA A 57 -21.10 17.27 -21.42
CA ALA A 57 -22.51 17.63 -21.56
C ALA A 57 -22.83 19.07 -21.08
N TYR A 58 -21.98 19.65 -20.24
CA TYR A 58 -22.13 21.03 -19.77
C TYR A 58 -21.34 22.06 -20.58
N LEU A 59 -20.57 21.65 -21.58
CA LEU A 59 -19.71 22.55 -22.33
C LEU A 59 -20.53 23.67 -22.98
N GLY A 60 -20.10 24.92 -22.80
CA GLY A 60 -20.80 26.11 -23.29
C GLY A 60 -21.93 26.62 -22.40
N SER A 61 -22.36 25.88 -21.36
CA SER A 61 -23.40 26.36 -20.45
C SER A 61 -22.94 27.59 -19.64
N GLY A 62 -23.88 28.48 -19.31
CA GLY A 62 -23.59 29.75 -18.66
C GLY A 62 -22.99 29.60 -17.25
N TYR A 63 -22.05 30.48 -16.92
CA TYR A 63 -21.51 30.61 -15.58
C TYR A 63 -22.50 31.34 -14.66
N GLY A 64 -22.70 30.79 -13.46
CA GLY A 64 -23.58 31.39 -12.45
C GLY A 64 -22.94 31.31 -11.08
N TRP A 65 -22.45 32.44 -10.55
CA TRP A 65 -21.90 32.49 -9.19
C TRP A 65 -22.94 32.02 -8.19
N GLY A 66 -22.61 31.01 -7.37
CA GLY A 66 -23.56 30.47 -6.40
C GLY A 66 -24.71 29.67 -7.00
N GLY A 67 -24.78 29.50 -8.33
CA GLY A 67 -25.95 28.96 -9.02
C GLY A 67 -26.90 30.01 -9.61
N LYS A 68 -26.48 31.29 -9.63
CA LYS A 68 -27.28 32.39 -10.18
C LYS A 68 -27.79 32.08 -11.58
N ASP A 69 -29.06 32.37 -11.84
CA ASP A 69 -29.77 32.18 -13.11
C ASP A 69 -29.68 30.75 -13.68
N GLY A 70 -29.52 29.74 -12.80
CA GLY A 70 -29.35 28.34 -13.19
C GLY A 70 -27.98 28.01 -13.80
N GLY A 71 -27.08 28.99 -13.87
CA GLY A 71 -25.71 28.82 -14.29
C GLY A 71 -24.89 28.02 -13.26
N ARG A 72 -23.72 27.53 -13.67
CA ARG A 72 -22.85 26.74 -12.81
C ARG A 72 -21.60 27.52 -12.48
N ASP A 73 -21.27 27.62 -11.19
CA ASP A 73 -19.92 27.96 -10.79
C ASP A 73 -18.99 26.75 -10.85
N CYS A 74 -17.69 27.00 -10.67
CA CYS A 74 -16.64 25.99 -10.80
C CYS A 74 -16.89 24.73 -9.97
N SER A 75 -17.35 24.90 -8.72
CA SER A 75 -17.61 23.80 -7.80
C SER A 75 -18.96 23.12 -8.03
N ARG A 76 -20.01 23.89 -8.39
CA ARG A 76 -21.33 23.32 -8.70
C ARG A 76 -21.28 22.44 -9.95
N LEU A 77 -20.49 22.83 -10.96
CA LEU A 77 -20.25 21.99 -12.14
C LEU A 77 -19.75 20.60 -11.74
N LEU A 78 -18.73 20.52 -10.87
CA LEU A 78 -18.20 19.25 -10.41
C LEU A 78 -19.20 18.46 -9.56
N MET A 79 -19.99 19.12 -8.70
CA MET A 79 -21.05 18.43 -7.96
C MET A 79 -22.02 17.72 -8.90
N ASP A 80 -22.49 18.42 -9.94
CA ASP A 80 -23.43 17.87 -10.91
C ASP A 80 -22.81 16.69 -11.66
N VAL A 81 -21.58 16.86 -12.19
CA VAL A 81 -20.85 15.79 -12.91
C VAL A 81 -20.69 14.53 -12.06
N PHE A 82 -20.18 14.65 -10.85
CA PHE A 82 -19.89 13.49 -9.99
C PHE A 82 -21.15 12.87 -9.39
N ALA A 83 -22.22 13.64 -9.20
CA ALA A 83 -23.49 13.10 -8.76
C ALA A 83 -24.14 12.17 -9.81
N THR A 84 -23.84 12.34 -11.11
CA THR A 84 -24.21 11.36 -12.17
C THR A 84 -23.50 10.00 -12.04
N LEU A 85 -22.56 9.89 -11.11
CA LEU A 85 -21.76 8.69 -10.83
C LEU A 85 -21.94 8.23 -9.38
N GLY A 86 -22.95 8.75 -8.68
CA GLY A 86 -23.26 8.40 -7.30
C GLY A 86 -22.32 9.02 -6.27
N LEU A 87 -21.47 9.97 -6.66
CA LEU A 87 -20.51 10.63 -5.78
C LEU A 87 -21.00 12.03 -5.41
N ARG A 88 -21.20 12.26 -4.11
CA ARG A 88 -21.60 13.56 -3.58
C ARG A 88 -20.37 14.35 -3.17
N LEU A 89 -20.03 15.36 -3.97
CA LEU A 89 -18.97 16.29 -3.63
C LEU A 89 -19.47 17.43 -2.72
N PRO A 90 -18.61 17.96 -1.82
CA PRO A 90 -18.91 19.18 -1.07
C PRO A 90 -19.22 20.38 -1.98
N ARG A 91 -19.94 21.38 -1.45
CA ARG A 91 -20.33 22.57 -2.22
C ARG A 91 -19.19 23.50 -2.60
N PHE A 92 -18.21 23.65 -1.73
CA PHE A 92 -17.13 24.63 -1.89
C PHE A 92 -15.87 24.00 -2.48
N SER A 93 -15.21 24.70 -3.40
CA SER A 93 -13.98 24.26 -4.08
C SER A 93 -12.87 23.82 -3.12
N ALA A 94 -12.67 24.56 -2.02
CA ALA A 94 -11.68 24.20 -1.00
C ALA A 94 -11.97 22.83 -0.35
N ALA A 95 -13.24 22.50 -0.12
CA ALA A 95 -13.63 21.19 0.41
C ALA A 95 -13.55 20.10 -0.66
N GLN A 96 -13.91 20.40 -1.92
CA GLN A 96 -13.75 19.49 -3.04
C GLN A 96 -12.28 19.12 -3.30
N SER A 97 -11.35 20.04 -3.05
CA SER A 97 -9.89 19.78 -3.15
C SER A 97 -9.36 18.70 -2.20
N ARG A 98 -10.20 18.23 -1.26
CA ARG A 98 -9.90 17.16 -0.29
C ARG A 98 -10.85 15.97 -0.41
N ALA A 99 -11.75 15.99 -1.38
CA ALA A 99 -12.81 14.98 -1.53
C ALA A 99 -12.39 13.76 -2.37
N GLY A 100 -11.21 13.79 -2.99
CA GLY A 100 -10.64 12.63 -3.68
C GLY A 100 -10.18 11.53 -2.73
N SER A 101 -9.69 10.42 -3.29
CA SER A 101 -9.05 9.36 -2.52
C SER A 101 -7.66 9.80 -2.01
N MET A 102 -6.98 10.64 -2.79
CA MET A 102 -5.69 11.23 -2.47
C MET A 102 -5.64 12.69 -2.92
N SER A 103 -4.73 13.47 -2.34
CA SER A 103 -4.39 14.83 -2.78
C SER A 103 -2.90 15.10 -2.62
N ILE A 104 -2.34 15.95 -3.47
CA ILE A 104 -0.94 16.40 -3.39
C ILE A 104 -0.96 17.91 -3.23
N ASP A 105 -0.28 18.40 -2.20
CA ASP A 105 0.00 19.82 -2.05
C ASP A 105 1.20 20.19 -2.92
N ILE A 106 1.01 21.10 -3.86
CA ILE A 106 2.07 21.59 -4.75
C ILE A 106 2.29 23.10 -4.57
N SER A 107 1.76 23.71 -3.52
CA SER A 107 1.86 25.15 -3.30
C SER A 107 3.30 25.64 -3.08
N ALA A 108 4.16 24.78 -2.52
CA ALA A 108 5.57 25.06 -2.26
C ALA A 108 6.52 24.64 -3.40
N ILE A 109 5.98 24.23 -4.56
CA ILE A 109 6.79 23.83 -5.73
C ILE A 109 6.79 24.98 -6.72
N ASP A 110 7.93 25.64 -6.87
CA ASP A 110 8.11 26.78 -7.78
C ASP A 110 8.38 26.34 -9.23
N ASP A 111 9.09 25.23 -9.43
CA ASP A 111 9.45 24.75 -10.77
C ASP A 111 8.22 24.28 -11.56
N MET A 112 7.91 24.98 -12.65
CA MET A 112 6.73 24.70 -13.46
C MET A 112 6.77 23.33 -14.14
N ALA A 113 7.95 22.87 -14.55
CA ALA A 113 8.10 21.56 -15.18
C ALA A 113 7.75 20.43 -14.19
N GLN A 114 8.23 20.53 -12.95
CA GLN A 114 7.92 19.61 -11.87
C GLN A 114 6.43 19.63 -11.51
N ARG A 115 5.80 20.81 -11.41
CA ARG A 115 4.36 20.94 -11.15
C ARG A 115 3.52 20.20 -12.21
N LEU A 116 3.83 20.43 -13.48
CA LEU A 116 3.13 19.76 -14.58
C LEU A 116 3.41 18.26 -14.62
N SER A 117 4.64 17.83 -14.31
CA SER A 117 4.99 16.41 -14.19
C SER A 117 4.17 15.69 -13.11
N ILE A 118 3.94 16.33 -11.95
CA ILE A 118 3.07 15.80 -10.89
C ILE A 118 1.63 15.67 -11.38
N ILE A 119 1.10 16.71 -12.02
CA ILE A 119 -0.28 16.73 -12.53
C ILE A 119 -0.48 15.64 -13.58
N ASP A 120 0.46 15.47 -14.51
CA ASP A 120 0.42 14.45 -15.55
C ASP A 120 0.58 13.04 -14.96
N ALA A 121 1.47 12.85 -13.98
CA ALA A 121 1.63 11.60 -13.27
C ALA A 121 0.35 11.19 -12.51
N ALA A 122 -0.32 12.17 -11.88
CA ALA A 122 -1.57 11.95 -11.18
C ALA A 122 -2.70 11.58 -12.17
N GLN A 123 -2.72 12.25 -13.33
CA GLN A 123 -3.69 12.00 -14.38
C GLN A 123 -3.55 10.58 -14.93
N ARG A 124 -2.34 10.01 -15.04
CA ARG A 124 -2.17 8.59 -15.45
C ARG A 124 -2.89 7.60 -14.52
N GLN A 125 -3.08 7.93 -13.24
CA GLN A 125 -3.68 7.02 -12.26
C GLN A 125 -5.21 7.09 -12.18
N GLY A 126 -5.83 8.19 -12.62
CA GLY A 126 -7.28 8.34 -12.47
C GLY A 126 -7.83 9.67 -13.00
N VAL A 127 -8.83 10.20 -12.31
CA VAL A 127 -9.42 11.51 -12.58
C VAL A 127 -8.77 12.53 -11.67
N VAL A 128 -8.41 13.70 -12.21
CA VAL A 128 -7.69 14.74 -11.47
C VAL A 128 -8.50 16.03 -11.43
N LEU A 129 -8.63 16.59 -10.23
CA LEU A 129 -9.13 17.95 -10.02
C LEU A 129 -7.98 18.86 -9.61
N LEU A 130 -7.93 20.05 -10.19
CA LEU A 130 -6.92 21.05 -9.92
C LEU A 130 -7.56 22.20 -9.15
N HIS A 131 -6.97 22.58 -8.04
CA HIS A 131 -7.52 23.60 -7.15
C HIS A 131 -6.49 24.68 -6.85
N PHE A 132 -6.96 25.93 -6.81
CA PHE A 132 -6.33 27.04 -6.12
C PHE A 132 -7.40 27.84 -5.37
N PRO A 133 -7.03 28.66 -4.37
CA PRO A 133 -8.02 29.42 -3.60
C PRO A 133 -8.99 30.20 -4.52
N GLY A 134 -10.28 29.85 -4.44
CA GLY A 134 -11.36 30.44 -5.22
C GLY A 134 -11.74 29.70 -6.52
N HIS A 135 -11.03 28.64 -6.93
CA HIS A 135 -11.33 27.95 -8.19
C HIS A 135 -10.99 26.45 -8.17
N ILE A 136 -11.73 25.67 -8.94
CA ILE A 136 -11.47 24.25 -9.13
C ILE A 136 -11.80 23.82 -10.56
N MET A 137 -11.01 22.90 -11.10
CA MET A 137 -11.05 22.50 -12.50
C MET A 137 -10.94 20.98 -12.65
N LEU A 138 -11.56 20.42 -13.68
CA LEU A 138 -11.34 19.03 -14.11
C LEU A 138 -10.18 18.99 -15.10
N TYR A 139 -9.08 18.32 -14.78
CA TYR A 139 -7.94 18.20 -15.68
C TYR A 139 -8.23 17.19 -16.79
N LEU A 140 -7.94 17.58 -18.04
CA LEU A 140 -8.19 16.75 -19.22
C LEU A 140 -6.93 16.03 -19.72
N GLY A 141 -5.75 16.46 -19.27
CA GLY A 141 -4.47 16.03 -19.85
C GLY A 141 -3.92 17.10 -20.79
N ARG A 142 -3.05 16.68 -21.72
CA ARG A 142 -2.48 17.56 -22.74
C ARG A 142 -3.20 17.40 -24.07
N ASN A 143 -3.31 18.48 -24.84
CA ASN A 143 -3.75 18.43 -26.24
C ASN A 143 -2.60 17.96 -27.16
N ASP A 144 -2.85 17.91 -28.47
CA ASP A 144 -1.88 17.46 -29.49
C ASP A 144 -0.63 18.34 -29.56
N GLU A 145 -0.74 19.62 -29.17
CA GLU A 145 0.40 20.56 -29.06
C GLU A 145 1.14 20.43 -27.71
N GLY A 146 0.74 19.50 -26.85
CA GLY A 146 1.34 19.29 -25.54
C GLY A 146 0.91 20.29 -24.47
N ARG A 147 -0.08 21.15 -24.73
CA ARG A 147 -0.58 22.14 -23.76
C ARG A 147 -1.50 21.49 -22.73
N PRO A 148 -1.34 21.79 -21.42
CA PRO A 148 -2.19 21.24 -20.37
C PRO A 148 -3.58 21.89 -20.40
N MET A 149 -4.63 21.08 -20.53
CA MET A 149 -6.01 21.52 -20.70
C MET A 149 -6.87 21.16 -19.50
N ALA A 150 -7.82 22.04 -19.15
CA ALA A 150 -8.82 21.76 -18.12
C ALA A 150 -10.22 22.20 -18.56
N LEU A 151 -11.24 21.49 -18.08
CA LEU A 151 -12.65 21.86 -18.21
C LEU A 151 -13.12 22.45 -16.88
N HIS A 152 -13.69 23.66 -16.94
CA HIS A 152 -14.23 24.34 -15.77
C HIS A 152 -15.23 25.44 -16.13
N ALA A 153 -16.05 25.84 -15.15
CA ALA A 153 -16.89 27.03 -15.25
C ALA A 153 -16.17 28.22 -14.63
N PHE A 154 -15.99 29.32 -15.36
CA PHE A 154 -15.31 30.51 -14.84
C PHE A 154 -15.80 31.80 -15.51
N ALA A 155 -15.72 32.90 -14.77
CA ALA A 155 -16.13 34.21 -15.24
C ALA A 155 -15.06 34.87 -16.11
N GLU A 156 -13.80 34.86 -15.67
CA GLU A 156 -12.79 35.78 -16.21
C GLU A 156 -11.33 35.36 -15.96
N TYR A 157 -10.41 35.96 -16.71
CA TYR A 157 -8.96 35.94 -16.47
C TYR A 157 -8.31 37.26 -16.92
N LEU A 158 -7.08 37.53 -16.49
CA LEU A 158 -6.32 38.73 -16.92
C LEU A 158 -5.30 38.39 -17.99
N THR A 159 -5.06 39.34 -18.88
CA THR A 159 -3.97 39.28 -19.88
C THR A 159 -3.17 40.58 -19.84
N PRO A 160 -1.83 40.54 -19.85
CA PRO A 160 -1.03 41.75 -20.03
C PRO A 160 -1.37 42.44 -21.34
N CYS A 161 -1.38 43.77 -21.32
CA CYS A 161 -1.50 44.57 -22.54
C CYS A 161 -0.21 44.44 -23.37
N ALA A 162 -0.32 44.20 -24.67
CA ALA A 162 0.84 44.03 -25.56
C ALA A 162 1.76 45.26 -25.56
N SER A 163 1.20 46.46 -25.41
CA SER A 163 1.89 47.75 -25.32
C SER A 163 2.40 48.10 -23.91
N GLY A 164 2.18 47.24 -22.91
CA GLY A 164 2.48 47.52 -21.50
C GLY A 164 1.44 48.37 -20.77
N VAL A 165 0.71 49.24 -21.48
CA VAL A 165 -0.42 50.04 -20.98
C VAL A 165 -1.53 50.08 -22.03
N GLY A 166 -2.76 49.79 -21.62
CA GLY A 166 -3.96 49.84 -22.45
C GLY A 166 -4.56 51.24 -22.56
N PHE A 167 -5.56 51.40 -23.42
CA PHE A 167 -6.24 52.68 -23.66
C PHE A 167 -6.97 53.24 -22.43
N ASP A 168 -7.29 52.39 -21.45
CA ASP A 168 -7.87 52.79 -20.16
C ASP A 168 -6.83 53.10 -19.08
N GLY A 169 -5.54 53.17 -19.45
CA GLY A 169 -4.42 53.44 -18.57
C GLY A 169 -3.98 52.24 -17.72
N LYS A 170 -4.60 51.06 -17.89
CA LYS A 170 -4.23 49.85 -17.14
C LYS A 170 -3.23 48.99 -17.89
N SER A 171 -2.34 48.33 -17.17
CA SER A 171 -1.36 47.41 -17.77
C SER A 171 -1.94 46.06 -18.17
N GLU A 172 -3.21 45.79 -17.85
CA GLU A 172 -3.83 44.48 -18.00
C GLU A 172 -5.29 44.60 -18.46
N THR A 173 -5.71 43.66 -19.29
CA THR A 173 -7.09 43.53 -19.77
C THR A 173 -7.80 42.37 -19.08
N LEU A 174 -9.05 42.61 -18.64
CA LEU A 174 -9.93 41.57 -18.13
C LEU A 174 -10.69 40.88 -19.27
N GLN A 175 -10.42 39.61 -19.46
CA GLN A 175 -11.08 38.77 -20.44
C GLN A 175 -12.27 38.06 -19.80
N ARG A 176 -13.50 38.38 -20.24
CA ARG A 176 -14.73 37.72 -19.79
C ARG A 176 -15.00 36.46 -20.61
N VAL A 177 -15.45 35.42 -19.91
CA VAL A 177 -15.77 34.10 -20.46
C VAL A 177 -17.19 33.71 -20.09
N ASP A 178 -17.54 33.81 -18.80
CA ASP A 178 -18.89 33.62 -18.25
C ASP A 178 -19.60 32.31 -18.70
N LYS A 179 -18.84 31.22 -18.85
CA LYS A 179 -19.37 29.88 -19.23
C LYS A 179 -18.50 28.72 -18.76
N VAL A 180 -19.01 27.50 -18.95
CA VAL A 180 -18.24 26.26 -18.91
C VAL A 180 -17.43 26.15 -20.19
N GLN A 181 -16.10 26.08 -20.06
CA GLN A 181 -15.18 26.13 -21.20
C GLN A 181 -13.98 25.21 -20.93
N ILE A 182 -13.36 24.75 -22.02
CA ILE A 182 -12.04 24.11 -21.99
C ILE A 182 -11.00 25.20 -22.21
N SER A 183 -10.01 25.29 -21.33
CA SER A 183 -8.91 26.24 -21.49
C SER A 183 -7.54 25.62 -21.22
N ASP A 184 -6.52 26.24 -21.80
CA ASP A 184 -5.12 26.03 -21.43
C ASP A 184 -4.89 26.55 -20.00
N LEU A 185 -4.12 25.83 -19.19
CA LEU A 185 -3.71 26.29 -17.86
C LEU A 185 -2.75 27.49 -17.90
N SER A 186 -2.23 27.87 -19.07
CA SER A 186 -1.42 29.07 -19.26
C SER A 186 -2.21 30.39 -19.22
N LEU A 187 -3.55 30.36 -19.28
CA LEU A 187 -4.36 31.58 -19.19
C LEU A 187 -4.04 32.36 -17.92
N GLY A 188 -3.74 33.65 -18.06
CA GLY A 188 -3.24 34.51 -16.98
C GLY A 188 -1.74 34.72 -16.96
N ARG A 189 -0.97 34.01 -17.80
CA ARG A 189 0.50 34.13 -17.85
C ARG A 189 0.96 35.57 -18.05
N GLY A 190 1.92 35.99 -17.23
CA GLY A 190 2.49 37.33 -17.26
C GLY A 190 1.61 38.40 -16.60
N SER A 191 0.37 38.08 -16.20
CA SER A 191 -0.48 39.02 -15.46
C SER A 191 -0.21 38.97 -13.95
N SER A 192 -0.69 39.98 -13.24
CA SER A 192 -0.72 40.12 -11.78
C SER A 192 -1.46 38.98 -11.09
N ARG A 193 -2.47 38.39 -11.75
CA ARG A 193 -3.16 37.19 -11.26
C ARG A 193 -2.41 35.89 -11.53
N ARG A 194 -1.35 35.93 -12.36
CA ARG A 194 -0.57 34.77 -12.84
C ARG A 194 -1.42 33.74 -13.60
N SER A 195 -0.77 32.80 -14.26
CA SER A 195 -1.48 31.73 -14.97
C SER A 195 -2.23 30.79 -14.03
N PHE A 196 -3.26 30.10 -14.51
CA PHE A 196 -3.91 29.05 -13.72
C PHE A 196 -2.90 28.00 -13.23
N ALA A 197 -1.96 27.57 -14.08
CA ALA A 197 -0.92 26.62 -13.73
C ALA A 197 -0.07 27.07 -12.52
N GLU A 198 0.33 28.34 -12.49
CA GLU A 198 1.12 28.94 -11.39
C GLU A 198 0.33 29.02 -10.08
N ARG A 199 -0.99 29.15 -10.16
CA ARG A 199 -1.84 29.33 -8.98
C ARG A 199 -2.22 28.02 -8.30
N ILE A 200 -2.22 26.88 -9.02
CA ILE A 200 -2.65 25.59 -8.47
C ILE A 200 -1.91 25.30 -7.17
N THR A 201 -2.66 25.10 -6.09
CA THR A 201 -2.06 24.71 -4.80
C THR A 201 -2.25 23.23 -4.52
N ARG A 202 -3.26 22.60 -5.13
CA ARG A 202 -3.61 21.20 -4.82
C ARG A 202 -4.04 20.42 -6.05
N VAL A 203 -3.50 19.22 -6.16
CA VAL A 203 -3.89 18.19 -7.13
C VAL A 203 -4.70 17.14 -6.40
N THR A 204 -5.98 16.99 -6.73
CA THR A 204 -6.87 16.00 -6.10
C THR A 204 -7.04 14.82 -7.04
N MET A 205 -6.86 13.61 -6.53
CA MET A 205 -6.91 12.38 -7.30
C MET A 205 -8.13 11.56 -6.90
N LEU A 206 -8.94 11.16 -7.88
CA LEU A 206 -9.91 10.08 -7.77
C LEU A 206 -9.33 8.87 -8.52
N ALA A 207 -8.49 8.13 -7.80
CA ALA A 207 -7.72 6.99 -8.31
C ALA A 207 -7.63 5.88 -7.25
N PRO A 208 -7.50 4.61 -7.66
CA PRO A 208 -7.32 3.50 -6.72
C PRO A 208 -5.95 3.50 -6.03
N ALA A 209 -4.91 4.04 -6.69
CA ALA A 209 -3.54 4.09 -6.19
C ALA A 209 -2.82 5.37 -6.64
N ALA A 210 -1.73 5.72 -5.96
CA ALA A 210 -0.93 6.92 -6.25
C ALA A 210 -0.02 6.75 -7.49
N GLY A 211 0.34 5.52 -7.83
CA GLY A 211 1.45 5.23 -8.74
C GLY A 211 2.82 5.41 -8.07
N ALA A 212 3.84 4.70 -8.56
CA ALA A 212 5.15 4.63 -7.90
C ALA A 212 5.79 6.01 -7.69
N GLY A 213 5.78 6.87 -8.71
CA GLY A 213 6.42 8.20 -8.68
C GLY A 213 5.77 9.26 -7.79
N LEU A 214 4.56 9.01 -7.28
CA LEU A 214 3.82 9.94 -6.42
C LEU A 214 3.61 9.42 -5.00
N ALA A 215 4.04 8.18 -4.71
CA ALA A 215 3.74 7.50 -3.45
C ALA A 215 4.19 8.29 -2.21
N SER A 216 5.30 9.02 -2.31
CA SER A 216 5.84 9.86 -1.22
C SER A 216 5.19 11.25 -1.10
N LEU A 217 4.44 11.69 -2.11
CA LEU A 217 3.85 13.03 -2.17
C LEU A 217 2.36 13.05 -1.85
N VAL A 218 1.69 11.90 -2.00
CA VAL A 218 0.25 11.80 -1.80
C VAL A 218 -0.12 11.87 -0.32
N GLN A 219 -1.07 12.73 -0.03
CA GLN A 219 -1.84 12.73 1.22
C GLN A 219 -3.14 11.99 0.96
N ARG A 220 -3.41 10.93 1.73
CA ARG A 220 -4.68 10.20 1.63
C ARG A 220 -5.79 10.97 2.34
N ARG A 221 -7.02 10.82 1.84
CA ARG A 221 -8.19 11.28 2.60
C ARG A 221 -8.18 10.64 3.99
N PRO A 222 -8.39 11.40 5.07
CA PRO A 222 -8.59 10.83 6.40
C PRO A 222 -9.71 9.79 6.36
N ALA A 223 -9.49 8.61 6.95
CA ALA A 223 -10.54 7.61 7.02
C ALA A 223 -11.63 8.06 8.00
N ALA A 224 -12.89 7.77 7.69
CA ALA A 224 -13.96 7.94 8.66
C ALA A 224 -13.78 6.93 9.81
N PRO A 225 -14.20 7.28 11.05
CA PRO A 225 -14.22 6.33 12.16
C PRO A 225 -14.82 5.00 11.74
N VAL A 226 -14.06 3.91 11.85
CA VAL A 226 -14.54 2.58 11.46
C VAL A 226 -15.72 2.18 12.36
N SER A 227 -16.74 1.56 11.74
CA SER A 227 -17.91 1.05 12.43
C SER A 227 -17.57 -0.19 13.26
N MET A 228 -18.10 -0.22 14.49
CA MET A 228 -17.99 -1.36 15.40
C MET A 228 -19.21 -2.29 15.32
N GLU A 229 -20.16 -2.01 14.42
CA GLU A 229 -21.36 -2.83 14.23
C GLU A 229 -21.10 -4.02 13.30
N GLY A 230 -21.88 -5.10 13.46
CA GLY A 230 -21.78 -6.30 12.63
C GLY A 230 -20.65 -7.25 13.02
N ALA A 231 -20.55 -8.37 12.30
CA ALA A 231 -19.61 -9.44 12.60
C ALA A 231 -18.15 -9.04 12.37
N CYS A 232 -17.26 -9.49 13.26
CA CYS A 232 -15.82 -9.32 13.13
C CYS A 232 -15.24 -10.33 12.14
N THR A 233 -15.18 -9.95 10.86
CA THR A 233 -14.68 -10.84 9.79
C THR A 233 -13.62 -10.14 8.96
N SER A 234 -12.63 -10.91 8.49
CA SER A 234 -11.55 -10.43 7.64
C SER A 234 -11.44 -11.26 6.36
N PRO A 235 -11.06 -10.65 5.22
CA PRO A 235 -10.75 -11.41 4.01
C PRO A 235 -9.64 -12.45 4.24
N LYS A 236 -9.70 -13.60 3.56
CA LYS A 236 -8.76 -14.71 3.77
C LYS A 236 -7.31 -14.38 3.41
N ASP A 237 -7.09 -13.41 2.53
CA ASP A 237 -5.79 -12.95 2.04
C ASP A 237 -5.17 -11.85 2.89
N VAL A 238 -5.91 -11.34 3.88
CA VAL A 238 -5.43 -10.35 4.86
C VAL A 238 -4.82 -11.09 6.05
N GLY A 239 -3.53 -10.88 6.29
CA GLY A 239 -2.84 -11.39 7.47
C GLY A 239 -3.11 -10.50 8.67
N ILE A 240 -3.44 -11.07 9.82
CA ILE A 240 -3.63 -10.33 11.08
C ILE A 240 -2.89 -11.06 12.20
N LEU A 241 -2.15 -10.32 13.02
CA LEU A 241 -1.44 -10.86 14.17
C LEU A 241 -1.51 -9.91 15.37
N VAL A 242 -1.73 -10.48 16.55
CA VAL A 242 -1.61 -9.81 17.85
C VAL A 242 -0.26 -10.20 18.45
N VAL A 243 0.46 -9.21 18.98
CA VAL A 243 1.76 -9.38 19.64
C VAL A 243 1.70 -8.63 20.98
N PRO A 244 2.09 -9.25 22.10
CA PRO A 244 2.61 -10.62 22.24
C PRO A 244 1.51 -11.68 22.03
N ARG A 245 1.90 -12.96 21.96
CA ARG A 245 0.99 -14.12 21.84
C ARG A 245 -0.01 -14.20 22.99
N HIS A 246 0.42 -13.77 24.17
CA HIS A 246 -0.38 -13.72 25.40
C HIS A 246 -0.37 -12.28 25.94
N PRO A 247 -1.20 -11.38 25.39
CA PRO A 247 -1.27 -9.98 25.84
C PRO A 247 -1.52 -9.85 27.34
N HIS A 248 -0.81 -8.95 28.02
CA HIS A 248 -1.03 -8.62 29.44
C HIS A 248 -0.60 -7.16 29.75
N PRO A 249 -1.02 -6.55 30.86
CA PRO A 249 -0.72 -5.14 31.20
C PRO A 249 0.75 -4.76 31.35
N GLY A 250 1.65 -5.75 31.41
CA GLY A 250 3.08 -5.53 31.66
C GLY A 250 3.87 -5.16 30.40
N GLU A 251 3.27 -5.27 29.21
CA GLU A 251 3.92 -4.95 27.95
C GLU A 251 2.92 -4.41 26.91
N PRO A 252 3.38 -3.65 25.89
CA PRO A 252 2.49 -3.11 24.87
C PRO A 252 1.88 -4.19 23.97
N VAL A 253 0.64 -3.97 23.54
CA VAL A 253 -0.05 -4.83 22.56
C VAL A 253 0.01 -4.19 21.19
N ARG A 254 0.55 -4.92 20.23
CA ARG A 254 0.56 -4.56 18.82
C ARG A 254 -0.45 -5.42 18.07
N VAL A 255 -1.27 -4.78 17.24
CA VAL A 255 -2.06 -5.49 16.22
C VAL A 255 -1.53 -5.08 14.87
N MET A 256 -1.13 -6.08 14.07
CA MET A 256 -0.59 -5.91 12.74
C MET A 256 -1.51 -6.51 11.71
N VAL A 257 -1.59 -5.85 10.56
CA VAL A 257 -2.35 -6.27 9.40
C VAL A 257 -1.46 -6.17 8.17
N SER A 258 -1.42 -7.23 7.36
CA SER A 258 -0.72 -7.24 6.08
C SER A 258 -1.67 -7.62 4.94
N SER A 259 -1.45 -7.06 3.76
CA SER A 259 -2.28 -7.31 2.58
C SER A 259 -1.46 -7.22 1.30
N SER A 260 -1.76 -8.07 0.32
CA SER A 260 -1.12 -7.98 -1.01
C SER A 260 -1.60 -6.78 -1.82
N ARG A 261 -2.74 -6.19 -1.44
CA ARG A 261 -3.31 -4.98 -2.06
C ARG A 261 -3.39 -3.86 -1.03
N GLU A 262 -3.28 -2.63 -1.50
CA GLU A 262 -3.42 -1.48 -0.63
C GLU A 262 -4.86 -1.34 -0.12
N LEU A 263 -5.03 -1.14 1.19
CA LEU A 263 -6.36 -1.03 1.84
C LEU A 263 -7.00 0.37 1.70
N GLY A 264 -6.29 1.31 1.07
CA GLY A 264 -6.71 2.70 0.86
C GLY A 264 -6.67 3.55 2.14
N SER A 265 -7.61 4.49 2.25
CA SER A 265 -7.88 5.20 3.50
C SER A 265 -8.41 4.19 4.52
N VAL A 266 -7.72 4.06 5.65
CA VAL A 266 -8.14 3.21 6.77
C VAL A 266 -7.65 3.84 8.06
N ASN A 267 -8.35 3.62 9.16
CA ASN A 267 -7.92 3.96 10.50
C ASN A 267 -8.40 2.90 11.50
N TRP A 268 -7.79 2.90 12.68
CA TRP A 268 -8.08 1.96 13.76
C TRP A 268 -9.31 2.38 14.56
N GLY A 269 -10.12 1.39 14.94
CA GLY A 269 -11.13 1.48 15.97
C GLY A 269 -10.96 0.30 16.92
N TRP A 270 -10.57 0.58 18.15
CA TRP A 270 -10.37 -0.43 19.18
C TRP A 270 -11.42 -0.24 20.26
N VAL A 271 -11.98 -1.33 20.77
CA VAL A 271 -12.98 -1.31 21.83
C VAL A 271 -12.62 -2.36 22.87
N ASP A 272 -12.61 -1.96 24.14
CA ASP A 272 -12.46 -2.88 25.27
C ASP A 272 -13.78 -3.57 25.65
N GLY A 273 -13.72 -4.53 26.57
CA GLY A 273 -14.90 -5.27 27.03
C GLY A 273 -15.95 -4.41 27.74
N GLY A 274 -15.59 -3.18 28.17
CA GLY A 274 -16.52 -2.20 28.72
C GLY A 274 -17.15 -1.29 27.67
N GLY A 275 -16.85 -1.48 26.38
CA GLY A 275 -17.36 -0.66 25.27
C GLY A 275 -16.59 0.64 25.06
N ARG A 276 -15.47 0.87 25.77
CA ARG A 276 -14.70 2.11 25.64
C ARG A 276 -13.85 2.07 24.37
N ARG A 277 -14.10 3.03 23.49
CA ARG A 277 -13.34 3.19 22.25
C ARG A 277 -11.96 3.80 22.50
N ARG A 278 -10.97 3.30 21.77
CA ARG A 278 -9.61 3.83 21.66
C ARG A 278 -9.26 4.03 20.19
N GLU A 279 -8.74 5.20 19.89
CA GLU A 279 -8.13 5.48 18.59
C GLU A 279 -6.62 5.48 18.79
N LEU A 280 -5.93 4.65 18.01
CA LEU A 280 -4.49 4.49 18.08
C LEU A 280 -3.85 5.06 16.83
N VAL A 281 -2.59 5.49 16.96
CA VAL A 281 -1.82 5.99 15.83
C VAL A 281 -1.61 4.86 14.84
N LEU A 282 -2.18 5.02 13.64
CA LEU A 282 -1.96 4.08 12.54
C LEU A 282 -0.56 4.26 11.97
N LYS A 283 0.29 3.24 12.18
CA LYS A 283 1.56 3.10 11.50
C LYS A 283 1.37 2.27 10.22
N ARG A 284 2.15 2.58 9.17
CA ARG A 284 2.04 1.93 7.86
C ARG A 284 3.42 1.66 7.29
N SER A 285 3.55 0.58 6.52
CA SER A 285 4.69 0.31 5.66
C SER A 285 4.23 0.23 4.21
N GLY A 286 5.12 0.58 3.28
CA GLY A 286 4.87 0.43 1.84
C GLY A 286 4.60 -1.02 1.44
N GLY A 287 4.37 -1.25 0.15
CA GLY A 287 4.09 -2.58 -0.38
C GLY A 287 4.31 -2.66 -1.89
N PRO A 288 3.88 -3.76 -2.53
CA PRO A 288 3.34 -4.98 -1.91
C PRO A 288 4.41 -5.82 -1.15
N PRO A 289 4.01 -6.57 -0.09
CA PRO A 289 2.73 -6.43 0.60
C PRO A 289 2.70 -5.17 1.47
N PHE A 290 1.51 -4.59 1.62
CA PHE A 290 1.27 -3.41 2.45
C PHE A 290 1.08 -3.82 3.91
N GLY A 291 1.71 -3.09 4.83
CA GLY A 291 1.62 -3.34 6.26
C GLY A 291 0.96 -2.19 7.01
N TYR A 292 0.19 -2.52 8.05
CA TYR A 292 -0.52 -1.60 8.92
C TYR A 292 -0.43 -2.10 10.35
N TRP A 293 -0.10 -1.23 11.31
CA TRP A 293 -0.12 -1.63 12.72
C TRP A 293 -0.47 -0.47 13.62
N ALA A 294 -0.83 -0.80 14.85
CA ALA A 294 -0.94 0.13 15.96
C ALA A 294 -0.47 -0.55 17.23
N GLU A 295 -0.16 0.27 18.22
CA GLU A 295 0.32 -0.16 19.52
C GLU A 295 -0.52 0.46 20.63
N LEU A 296 -0.93 -0.39 21.56
CA LEU A 296 -1.59 -0.03 22.80
C LEU A 296 -0.58 -0.21 23.93
N ALA A 297 -0.01 0.89 24.41
CA ALA A 297 1.10 0.89 25.37
C ALA A 297 0.74 0.25 26.72
N SER A 298 -0.49 0.44 27.19
CA SER A 298 -0.94 -0.04 28.51
C SER A 298 -2.33 -0.68 28.37
N PRO A 299 -2.39 -1.97 27.99
CA PRO A 299 -3.65 -2.66 27.81
C PRO A 299 -4.29 -2.98 29.17
N THR A 300 -5.61 -2.87 29.27
CA THR A 300 -6.35 -3.36 30.46
C THR A 300 -6.76 -4.81 30.25
N PRO A 301 -6.78 -5.65 31.30
CA PRO A 301 -7.28 -7.02 31.19
C PRO A 301 -8.72 -7.08 30.66
N GLY A 302 -9.04 -8.15 29.93
CA GLY A 302 -10.37 -8.40 29.38
C GLY A 302 -10.37 -8.63 27.87
N LYS A 303 -11.58 -8.69 27.30
CA LYS A 303 -11.78 -8.83 25.86
C LYS A 303 -11.53 -7.51 25.15
N TRP A 304 -10.94 -7.58 23.98
CA TRP A 304 -10.68 -6.45 23.10
C TRP A 304 -11.05 -6.82 21.67
N GLN A 305 -11.54 -5.84 20.92
CA GLN A 305 -11.74 -5.93 19.49
C GLN A 305 -10.99 -4.80 18.80
N ALA A 306 -10.19 -5.14 17.78
CA ALA A 306 -9.52 -4.18 16.92
C ALA A 306 -10.05 -4.28 15.49
N ARG A 307 -10.53 -3.16 14.95
CA ARG A 307 -10.97 -3.00 13.56
C ARG A 307 -10.09 -2.00 12.83
N LEU A 308 -9.72 -2.33 11.61
CA LEU A 308 -9.07 -1.43 10.67
C LEU A 308 -10.03 -1.21 9.50
N GLY A 309 -10.38 0.05 9.22
CA GLY A 309 -11.37 0.33 8.17
C GLY A 309 -11.65 1.80 7.96
N ASP A 310 -12.72 2.09 7.24
CA ASP A 310 -13.14 3.43 6.82
C ASP A 310 -14.66 3.50 6.80
N GLY A 311 -15.25 4.10 7.86
CA GLY A 311 -16.69 4.08 8.07
C GLY A 311 -17.23 2.66 8.17
N ALA A 312 -18.25 2.33 7.36
CA ALA A 312 -18.84 0.98 7.32
C ALA A 312 -17.93 -0.09 6.67
N ARG A 313 -16.87 0.31 5.95
CA ARG A 313 -15.95 -0.65 5.31
C ARG A 313 -14.92 -1.13 6.32
N VAL A 314 -15.07 -2.36 6.81
CA VAL A 314 -14.08 -3.04 7.65
C VAL A 314 -13.12 -3.81 6.74
N ALA A 315 -11.84 -3.48 6.80
CA ALA A 315 -10.78 -4.13 6.01
C ALA A 315 -10.11 -5.28 6.77
N ALA A 316 -9.99 -5.16 8.09
CA ALA A 316 -9.48 -6.19 8.98
C ALA A 316 -10.15 -6.07 10.35
N CYS A 317 -10.40 -7.20 10.98
CA CYS A 317 -10.96 -7.28 12.32
C CYS A 317 -10.37 -8.49 13.07
N ILE A 318 -10.08 -8.29 14.36
CA ILE A 318 -9.65 -9.34 15.26
C ILE A 318 -10.18 -9.10 16.68
N ASP A 319 -10.65 -10.18 17.29
CA ASP A 319 -10.92 -10.26 18.73
C ASP A 319 -9.72 -10.88 19.43
N PHE A 320 -9.33 -10.32 20.57
CA PHE A 320 -8.26 -10.85 21.40
C PHE A 320 -8.53 -10.61 22.88
N VAL A 321 -7.77 -11.29 23.74
CA VAL A 321 -7.90 -11.19 25.20
C VAL A 321 -6.58 -10.70 25.77
N VAL A 322 -6.68 -9.73 26.68
CA VAL A 322 -5.59 -9.30 27.54
C VAL A 322 -5.76 -10.00 28.88
N HIS A 323 -4.77 -10.81 29.25
CA HIS A 323 -4.74 -11.58 30.47
C HIS A 323 -4.22 -10.73 31.64
N ASP A 324 -4.53 -11.11 32.88
CA ASP A 324 -4.09 -10.37 34.07
C ASP A 324 -2.57 -10.43 34.29
N LYS A 325 -1.93 -11.51 33.86
CA LYS A 325 -0.51 -11.80 34.11
C LYS A 325 0.16 -12.38 32.87
N ALA A 326 1.48 -12.22 32.81
CA ALA A 326 2.31 -12.89 31.84
C ALA A 326 2.15 -14.42 31.93
N PRO A 327 2.25 -15.15 30.81
CA PRO A 327 2.18 -16.60 30.82
C PRO A 327 3.37 -17.18 31.61
N LEU A 328 3.12 -18.25 32.37
CA LEU A 328 4.19 -19.02 32.98
C LEU A 328 5.05 -19.68 31.89
N ARG A 329 6.37 -19.71 32.12
CA ARG A 329 7.29 -20.39 31.22
C ARG A 329 7.03 -21.89 31.29
N GLN A 330 6.75 -22.48 30.14
CA GLN A 330 6.49 -23.91 30.04
C GLN A 330 7.77 -24.65 29.65
N ALA A 331 8.15 -25.62 30.48
CA ALA A 331 9.02 -26.69 30.05
C ALA A 331 8.24 -27.59 29.08
N GLY A 332 8.95 -28.25 28.19
CA GLY A 332 8.37 -29.23 27.27
C GLY A 332 9.34 -30.37 26.95
N ALA A 333 8.91 -31.26 26.07
CA ALA A 333 9.73 -32.34 25.53
C ALA A 333 9.37 -32.57 24.06
N GLY A 334 10.20 -33.34 23.35
CA GLY A 334 9.96 -33.70 21.95
C GLY A 334 10.54 -32.69 20.95
N ALA A 335 9.70 -32.18 20.05
CA ALA A 335 10.10 -31.28 18.97
C ALA A 335 10.57 -29.90 19.48
N VAL A 336 11.44 -29.22 18.72
CA VAL A 336 11.83 -27.81 18.97
C VAL A 336 10.57 -26.93 19.09
N TRP A 337 9.66 -27.03 18.12
CA TRP A 337 8.29 -26.57 18.29
C TRP A 337 7.30 -27.39 17.45
N ILE A 338 6.07 -27.48 17.91
CA ILE A 338 4.97 -28.09 17.14
C ILE A 338 4.23 -27.01 16.36
N PRO A 339 4.05 -27.15 15.03
CA PRO A 339 3.28 -26.21 14.23
C PRO A 339 1.81 -26.14 14.68
N ARG A 340 1.29 -24.91 14.77
CA ARG A 340 -0.11 -24.58 15.07
C ARG A 340 -0.75 -23.71 13.99
N ARG A 341 0.06 -23.16 13.08
CA ARG A 341 -0.36 -22.37 11.92
C ARG A 341 0.17 -23.01 10.63
N ARG A 342 -0.31 -22.52 9.49
CA ARG A 342 0.12 -22.95 8.15
C ARG A 342 0.62 -21.75 7.35
N TRP A 343 1.55 -22.01 6.43
CA TRP A 343 1.88 -21.05 5.39
C TRP A 343 0.68 -20.85 4.46
N SER A 344 0.42 -19.59 4.13
CA SER A 344 -0.65 -19.07 3.29
C SER A 344 -0.23 -17.69 2.78
N ARG A 345 -0.92 -17.15 1.77
CA ARG A 345 -0.63 -15.78 1.30
C ARG A 345 -0.64 -14.74 2.43
N ALA A 346 -1.58 -14.87 3.37
CA ALA A 346 -1.68 -14.00 4.55
C ALA A 346 -0.44 -14.08 5.46
N THR A 347 0.08 -15.27 5.74
CA THR A 347 1.29 -15.43 6.58
C THR A 347 2.57 -15.11 5.83
N GLU A 348 2.62 -15.32 4.51
CA GLU A 348 3.73 -14.84 3.67
C GLU A 348 3.79 -13.30 3.65
N ASN A 349 2.63 -12.65 3.56
CA ASN A 349 2.56 -11.19 3.66
C ASN A 349 3.04 -10.68 5.02
N LEU A 350 2.70 -11.37 6.12
CA LEU A 350 3.21 -11.04 7.47
C LEU A 350 4.74 -11.26 7.58
N PHE A 351 5.28 -12.33 6.98
CA PHE A 351 6.72 -12.57 6.95
C PHE A 351 7.45 -11.46 6.20
N SER A 352 6.94 -11.08 5.03
CA SER A 352 7.51 -10.00 4.24
C SER A 352 7.43 -8.66 4.96
N MET A 353 6.31 -8.35 5.62
CA MET A 353 6.16 -7.15 6.46
C MET A 353 7.18 -7.14 7.62
N PHE A 354 7.42 -8.28 8.26
CA PHE A 354 8.44 -8.42 9.30
C PHE A 354 9.84 -8.09 8.77
N VAL A 355 10.26 -8.72 7.66
CA VAL A 355 11.58 -8.45 7.07
C VAL A 355 11.71 -7.00 6.62
N ALA A 356 10.66 -6.45 5.98
CA ALA A 356 10.65 -5.07 5.54
C ALA A 356 10.86 -4.10 6.70
N ARG A 357 10.12 -4.27 7.79
CA ARG A 357 10.23 -3.37 8.96
C ARG A 357 11.56 -3.57 9.71
N LEU A 358 12.08 -4.79 9.77
CA LEU A 358 13.36 -5.09 10.43
C LEU A 358 14.53 -4.31 9.79
N PHE A 359 14.47 -4.06 8.48
CA PHE A 359 15.51 -3.35 7.72
C PHE A 359 15.08 -1.94 7.26
N ASP A 360 14.02 -1.39 7.84
CA ASP A 360 13.43 -0.09 7.48
C ASP A 360 14.21 1.08 8.12
N TYR A 361 15.42 1.30 7.61
CA TYR A 361 16.31 2.40 7.97
C TYR A 361 16.49 3.36 6.79
N PRO A 362 16.97 4.60 7.00
CA PRO A 362 17.37 5.50 5.91
C PRO A 362 18.29 4.83 4.88
N LEU A 363 18.37 5.33 3.64
CA LEU A 363 19.17 4.70 2.57
C LEU A 363 20.67 4.99 2.71
N ASP A 364 21.28 4.39 3.73
CA ASP A 364 22.72 4.29 3.94
C ASP A 364 23.18 2.81 3.90
N ASP A 365 24.46 2.62 3.55
CA ASP A 365 25.11 1.34 3.77
C ASP A 365 25.32 1.18 5.27
N ARG A 366 24.72 0.15 5.84
CA ARG A 366 24.68 -0.06 7.29
C ARG A 366 25.02 -1.50 7.61
N THR A 367 25.84 -1.68 8.64
CA THR A 367 26.29 -3.00 9.08
C THR A 367 26.08 -3.14 10.58
N TRP A 368 25.53 -4.28 10.99
CA TRP A 368 25.38 -4.67 12.39
C TRP A 368 26.35 -5.80 12.71
N PRO A 369 26.89 -5.86 13.94
CA PRO A 369 27.89 -6.86 14.31
C PRO A 369 27.34 -8.29 14.40
N LYS A 370 26.01 -8.45 14.52
CA LYS A 370 25.30 -9.74 14.51
C LYS A 370 23.82 -9.53 14.28
N LEU A 371 23.12 -10.55 13.79
CA LEU A 371 21.67 -10.50 13.56
C LEU A 371 20.89 -10.21 14.86
N GLN A 372 21.39 -10.64 16.01
CA GLN A 372 20.75 -10.34 17.30
C GLN A 372 20.53 -8.84 17.54
N VAL A 373 21.46 -7.97 17.12
CA VAL A 373 21.31 -6.51 17.33
C VAL A 373 20.07 -5.97 16.61
N LEU A 374 19.80 -6.46 15.40
CA LEU A 374 18.59 -6.12 14.66
C LEU A 374 17.34 -6.69 15.33
N LEU A 375 17.40 -7.93 15.82
CA LEU A 375 16.26 -8.56 16.47
C LEU A 375 15.92 -7.90 17.82
N SER A 376 16.90 -7.39 18.57
CA SER A 376 16.66 -6.68 19.84
C SER A 376 16.12 -5.26 19.67
N ASP A 377 16.13 -4.68 18.46
CA ASP A 377 15.52 -3.36 18.20
C ASP A 377 13.99 -3.48 18.20
N SER A 378 13.35 -3.09 19.30
CA SER A 378 11.89 -3.22 19.47
C SER A 378 11.07 -2.30 18.55
N ASP A 379 11.67 -1.23 18.04
CA ASP A 379 11.02 -0.32 17.08
C ASP A 379 10.94 -0.97 15.69
N HIS A 380 11.94 -1.76 15.30
CA HIS A 380 12.04 -2.40 13.98
C HIS A 380 11.61 -3.88 13.98
N ASN A 381 11.74 -4.59 15.10
CA ASN A 381 11.26 -5.95 15.26
C ASN A 381 9.81 -5.96 15.77
N LEU A 382 8.86 -6.06 14.84
CA LEU A 382 7.43 -6.14 15.17
C LEU A 382 7.03 -7.42 15.93
N LEU A 383 7.93 -8.40 16.04
CA LEU A 383 7.77 -9.64 16.81
C LEU A 383 8.63 -9.65 18.10
N TYR A 384 9.20 -8.51 18.48
CA TYR A 384 9.94 -8.36 19.73
C TYR A 384 9.10 -8.85 20.90
N ASN A 385 9.66 -9.72 21.72
CA ASN A 385 9.02 -10.35 22.88
C ASN A 385 7.67 -11.01 22.61
N HIS A 386 7.42 -11.50 21.39
CA HIS A 386 6.16 -12.17 21.04
C HIS A 386 5.80 -13.34 21.98
N LEU A 387 6.78 -14.05 22.54
CA LEU A 387 6.55 -15.16 23.45
C LEU A 387 6.44 -14.73 24.92
N GLY A 388 6.74 -13.48 25.24
CA GLY A 388 6.75 -12.95 26.61
C GLY A 388 7.89 -13.54 27.46
N GLN A 389 9.06 -13.79 26.89
CA GLN A 389 10.18 -14.46 27.56
C GLN A 389 11.53 -13.73 27.44
N ASP A 390 11.49 -12.47 27.01
CA ASP A 390 12.65 -11.65 26.67
C ASP A 390 13.57 -12.40 25.69
N GLU A 391 12.95 -13.08 24.73
CA GLU A 391 13.64 -14.11 23.96
C GLU A 391 14.77 -13.55 23.07
N GLU A 392 14.65 -12.32 22.59
CA GLU A 392 15.67 -11.64 21.77
C GLU A 392 17.00 -11.48 22.53
N GLU A 393 16.95 -11.24 23.84
CA GLU A 393 18.13 -11.11 24.69
C GLU A 393 18.82 -12.46 24.96
N ARG A 394 18.17 -13.56 24.59
CA ARG A 394 18.56 -14.93 24.96
C ARG A 394 18.92 -15.78 23.75
N ILE A 395 18.82 -15.23 22.55
CA ILE A 395 19.25 -15.86 21.31
C ILE A 395 20.48 -15.14 20.78
N VAL A 396 21.53 -15.88 20.43
CA VAL A 396 22.71 -15.30 19.76
C VAL A 396 22.79 -15.93 18.37
N LEU A 397 22.41 -15.16 17.36
CA LEU A 397 22.40 -15.58 15.96
C LEU A 397 23.52 -14.84 15.21
N ARG A 398 24.45 -15.60 14.62
CA ARG A 398 25.56 -15.12 13.79
C ARG A 398 25.51 -15.82 12.43
N PRO A 399 24.60 -15.42 11.54
CA PRO A 399 24.49 -16.04 10.23
C PRO A 399 25.67 -15.66 9.33
N ASP A 400 26.06 -16.57 8.43
CA ASP A 400 26.70 -16.19 7.17
C ASP A 400 25.65 -15.84 6.09
N CYS A 401 26.09 -15.61 4.85
CA CYS A 401 25.19 -15.24 3.76
C CYS A 401 24.12 -16.28 3.45
N ALA A 402 24.43 -17.56 3.63
CA ALA A 402 23.51 -18.66 3.42
C ALA A 402 22.57 -18.86 4.60
N ASP A 403 23.04 -18.64 5.83
CA ASP A 403 22.23 -18.75 7.04
C ASP A 403 21.15 -17.67 7.15
N LEU A 404 21.47 -16.42 6.77
CA LEU A 404 20.61 -15.26 7.01
C LEU A 404 19.16 -15.45 6.51
N PRO A 405 18.90 -15.90 5.26
CA PRO A 405 17.54 -16.21 4.81
C PRO A 405 16.83 -17.25 5.72
N TYR A 406 17.51 -18.32 6.10
CA TYR A 406 16.94 -19.39 6.92
C TYR A 406 16.72 -18.94 8.37
N PHE A 407 17.61 -18.14 8.94
CA PHE A 407 17.47 -17.58 10.28
C PHE A 407 16.27 -16.64 10.37
N LEU A 408 16.08 -15.75 9.40
CA LEU A 408 14.90 -14.87 9.34
C LEU A 408 13.60 -15.69 9.21
N ARG A 409 13.60 -16.68 8.32
CA ARG A 409 12.43 -17.54 8.05
C ARG A 409 12.08 -18.42 9.25
N SER A 410 13.08 -19.05 9.87
CA SER A 410 12.90 -19.92 11.05
C SER A 410 12.53 -19.12 12.29
N TYR A 411 13.11 -17.93 12.50
CA TYR A 411 12.74 -17.03 13.59
C TYR A 411 11.26 -16.67 13.52
N PHE A 412 10.80 -16.22 12.35
CA PHE A 412 9.39 -15.90 12.12
C PHE A 412 8.51 -17.15 12.30
N ALA A 413 8.92 -18.29 11.75
CA ALA A 413 8.15 -19.53 11.84
C ALA A 413 8.02 -20.03 13.28
N TRP A 414 9.10 -19.97 14.06
CA TRP A 414 9.13 -20.35 15.47
C TRP A 414 8.18 -19.48 16.29
N LYS A 415 8.29 -18.15 16.15
CA LYS A 415 7.44 -17.17 16.86
C LYS A 415 5.96 -17.43 16.62
N LEU A 416 5.57 -17.66 15.36
CA LEU A 416 4.17 -17.87 14.98
C LEU A 416 3.72 -19.34 15.04
N ARG A 417 4.60 -20.27 15.41
CA ARG A 417 4.38 -21.73 15.34
C ARG A 417 3.94 -22.19 13.94
N LEU A 418 4.62 -21.73 12.90
CA LEU A 418 4.50 -22.23 11.52
C LEU A 418 5.43 -23.43 11.30
N PRO A 419 5.16 -24.31 10.34
CA PRO A 419 6.11 -25.34 9.94
C PRO A 419 7.35 -24.72 9.29
N PHE A 420 8.51 -25.31 9.55
CA PHE A 420 9.79 -24.94 8.97
C PHE A 420 10.53 -26.20 8.55
N ALA A 421 11.09 -26.16 7.34
CA ALA A 421 11.78 -27.27 6.72
C ALA A 421 13.00 -26.74 5.97
N TYR A 422 14.05 -27.54 5.92
CA TYR A 422 15.21 -27.33 5.07
C TYR A 422 15.81 -28.70 4.68
N ARG A 423 16.71 -28.70 3.70
CA ARG A 423 17.40 -29.90 3.21
C ARG A 423 18.90 -29.67 3.17
N HIS A 424 19.64 -30.76 3.35
CA HIS A 424 21.05 -30.77 3.03
C HIS A 424 21.22 -30.80 1.51
N CYS A 425 22.21 -30.07 1.03
CA CYS A 425 22.52 -29.99 -0.39
C CYS A 425 24.02 -30.16 -0.59
N ASN A 426 24.43 -30.47 -1.81
CA ASN A 426 25.85 -30.40 -2.16
C ASN A 426 26.24 -29.00 -2.65
N ARG A 427 27.52 -28.76 -2.89
CA ARG A 427 28.04 -27.45 -3.36
C ARG A 427 27.95 -27.24 -4.88
N GLY A 428 27.48 -28.24 -5.62
CA GLY A 428 27.58 -28.30 -7.08
C GLY A 428 29.04 -28.49 -7.55
N SER A 429 29.23 -28.50 -8.87
CA SER A 429 30.55 -28.51 -9.51
C SER A 429 30.52 -27.67 -10.78
N GLN A 430 31.66 -27.46 -11.43
CA GLN A 430 31.70 -26.76 -12.72
C GLN A 430 30.70 -27.38 -13.71
N GLY A 431 29.83 -26.56 -14.30
CA GLY A 431 28.78 -26.99 -15.23
C GLY A 431 27.62 -27.80 -14.62
N LYS A 432 27.57 -28.02 -13.30
CA LYS A 432 26.51 -28.77 -12.62
C LYS A 432 25.98 -28.00 -11.41
N ALA A 433 24.69 -27.65 -11.46
CA ALA A 433 24.03 -27.00 -10.34
C ALA A 433 24.03 -27.89 -9.08
N PRO A 434 24.04 -27.29 -7.87
CA PRO A 434 23.74 -27.99 -6.63
C PRO A 434 22.44 -28.80 -6.70
N TYR A 435 22.40 -29.93 -5.99
CA TYR A 435 21.16 -30.67 -5.72
C TYR A 435 21.02 -30.93 -4.22
N CYS A 436 19.77 -31.09 -3.77
CA CYS A 436 19.44 -31.37 -2.38
C CYS A 436 18.97 -32.80 -2.16
N ASP A 437 19.21 -33.31 -0.95
CA ASP A 437 18.82 -34.64 -0.53
C ASP A 437 17.31 -34.78 -0.43
N ARG A 438 16.81 -36.03 -0.47
CA ARG A 438 15.39 -36.35 -0.34
C ARG A 438 14.87 -36.27 1.09
N ASP A 439 15.76 -36.30 2.09
CA ASP A 439 15.38 -36.18 3.49
C ASP A 439 15.12 -34.73 3.88
N ILE A 440 14.09 -34.51 4.69
CA ILE A 440 13.70 -33.18 5.18
C ILE A 440 14.11 -33.03 6.63
N HIS A 441 14.93 -32.02 6.90
CA HIS A 441 15.20 -31.53 8.24
C HIS A 441 14.15 -30.47 8.61
N SER A 442 13.73 -30.43 9.87
CA SER A 442 12.60 -29.56 10.24
C SER A 442 12.59 -29.21 11.71
N ASN A 443 11.66 -28.31 12.07
CA ASN A 443 11.40 -27.95 13.46
C ASN A 443 10.83 -29.08 14.34
N LEU A 444 10.56 -30.26 13.77
CA LEU A 444 10.21 -31.47 14.50
C LEU A 444 11.44 -32.22 15.05
N ALA A 445 12.65 -31.74 14.78
CA ALA A 445 13.87 -32.25 15.40
C ALA A 445 13.73 -32.32 16.93
N LYS A 446 14.29 -33.38 17.52
CA LYS A 446 14.27 -33.56 18.98
C LYS A 446 15.07 -32.44 19.63
N ARG A 447 14.43 -31.72 20.56
CA ARG A 447 15.06 -30.64 21.31
C ARG A 447 15.94 -31.19 22.43
N GLU A 448 17.07 -30.53 22.65
CA GLU A 448 17.98 -30.84 23.77
C GLU A 448 17.64 -30.00 25.01
N SER A 449 17.14 -28.78 24.83
CA SER A 449 16.76 -27.90 25.93
C SER A 449 15.28 -28.02 26.33
N SER A 450 15.01 -27.89 27.63
CA SER A 450 13.65 -27.81 28.18
C SER A 450 12.98 -26.44 27.96
N GLY A 451 13.75 -25.37 27.76
CA GLY A 451 13.24 -24.04 27.48
C GLY A 451 12.99 -23.83 25.97
N GLU A 452 11.82 -23.28 25.61
CA GLU A 452 11.47 -23.03 24.20
C GLU A 452 12.48 -22.14 23.46
N THR A 453 12.86 -21.00 24.07
CA THR A 453 13.84 -20.07 23.49
C THR A 453 15.21 -20.72 23.28
N SER A 454 15.70 -21.45 24.29
CA SER A 454 16.98 -22.13 24.22
C SER A 454 16.98 -23.28 23.21
N ALA A 455 15.87 -24.02 23.11
CA ALA A 455 15.70 -25.05 22.09
C ALA A 455 15.76 -24.47 20.67
N TYR A 456 15.08 -23.34 20.43
CA TYR A 456 15.17 -22.64 19.15
C TYR A 456 16.59 -22.11 18.86
N ALA A 457 17.24 -21.48 19.85
CA ALA A 457 18.60 -20.96 19.70
C ALA A 457 19.59 -22.05 19.26
N GLN A 458 19.51 -23.24 19.89
CA GLN A 458 20.32 -24.41 19.52
C GLN A 458 19.96 -24.91 18.13
N PHE A 459 18.66 -25.01 17.80
CA PHE A 459 18.22 -25.44 16.48
C PHE A 459 18.74 -24.54 15.36
N ALA A 460 18.69 -23.21 15.55
CA ALA A 460 19.23 -22.28 14.57
C ALA A 460 20.76 -22.36 14.48
N SER A 461 21.45 -22.33 15.62
CA SER A 461 22.92 -22.23 15.64
C SER A 461 23.68 -23.54 15.39
N ARG A 462 23.02 -24.70 15.46
CA ARG A 462 23.63 -26.01 15.20
C ARG A 462 22.96 -26.70 14.03
N ASN A 463 21.65 -26.94 14.08
CA ASN A 463 20.99 -27.72 13.04
C ASN A 463 20.93 -26.96 11.71
N ILE A 464 20.46 -25.70 11.72
CA ILE A 464 20.36 -24.90 10.49
C ILE A 464 21.76 -24.52 10.01
N ALA A 465 22.56 -23.87 10.88
CA ALA A 465 23.88 -23.37 10.50
C ALA A 465 24.83 -24.45 9.97
N ASP A 466 24.82 -25.65 10.55
CA ASP A 466 25.68 -26.76 10.06
C ASP A 466 25.09 -27.44 8.81
N GLY A 467 23.79 -27.24 8.53
CA GLY A 467 23.06 -27.96 7.50
C GLY A 467 22.84 -27.20 6.18
N VAL A 468 22.93 -25.86 6.20
CA VAL A 468 22.73 -25.01 5.01
C VAL A 468 24.04 -24.33 4.60
N HIS A 469 24.16 -24.05 3.31
CA HIS A 469 25.30 -23.30 2.78
C HIS A 469 24.91 -22.68 1.43
N SER A 470 25.85 -21.98 0.78
CA SER A 470 25.59 -21.28 -0.49
C SER A 470 25.06 -22.15 -1.64
N GLY A 471 25.20 -23.47 -1.57
CA GLY A 471 24.65 -24.42 -2.55
C GLY A 471 23.14 -24.60 -2.39
N SER A 472 22.62 -24.50 -1.16
CA SER A 472 21.19 -24.66 -0.85
C SER A 472 20.31 -23.63 -1.58
N GLY A 473 20.83 -22.42 -1.85
CA GLY A 473 20.13 -21.39 -2.63
C GLY A 473 20.28 -21.50 -4.15
N ARG A 474 21.26 -22.28 -4.62
CA ARG A 474 21.74 -22.29 -6.03
C ARG A 474 21.30 -23.52 -6.84
N THR A 475 20.39 -24.31 -6.32
CA THR A 475 19.84 -25.47 -7.06
C THR A 475 19.17 -25.06 -8.37
N ALA A 476 18.99 -26.05 -9.26
CA ALA A 476 18.28 -25.87 -10.51
C ALA A 476 16.85 -25.34 -10.30
N PRO A 477 16.29 -24.53 -11.23
CA PRO A 477 14.97 -23.92 -11.07
C PRO A 477 13.81 -24.92 -10.97
N ASP A 478 13.96 -26.09 -11.59
CA ASP A 478 12.98 -27.17 -11.68
C ASP A 478 13.15 -28.24 -10.58
N ASP A 479 14.13 -28.08 -9.68
CA ASP A 479 14.37 -29.03 -8.59
C ASP A 479 13.29 -28.91 -7.48
N ASP A 480 12.36 -29.86 -7.46
CA ASP A 480 11.32 -30.00 -6.44
C ASP A 480 11.88 -30.28 -5.03
N ASN A 481 13.12 -30.76 -4.92
CA ASN A 481 13.80 -30.97 -3.65
C ASN A 481 14.58 -29.72 -3.19
N SER A 482 14.54 -28.61 -3.93
CA SER A 482 15.09 -27.36 -3.42
C SER A 482 14.21 -26.75 -2.32
N ASP A 483 14.81 -26.12 -1.31
CA ASP A 483 14.11 -25.30 -0.33
C ASP A 483 13.55 -23.99 -0.91
N TYR A 484 13.96 -23.66 -2.14
CA TYR A 484 13.58 -22.45 -2.84
C TYR A 484 12.93 -22.76 -4.18
N TYR A 485 12.17 -21.80 -4.70
CA TYR A 485 11.61 -21.86 -6.05
C TYR A 485 11.74 -20.50 -6.76
N PRO A 486 11.94 -20.48 -8.09
CA PRO A 486 12.05 -19.24 -8.84
C PRO A 486 10.76 -18.44 -8.82
N ILE A 487 10.87 -17.11 -8.81
CA ILE A 487 9.72 -16.20 -8.88
C ILE A 487 9.78 -15.32 -10.15
N PRO A 488 8.62 -14.85 -10.65
CA PRO A 488 8.59 -13.88 -11.75
C PRO A 488 9.32 -12.57 -11.40
N LEU A 489 10.01 -11.98 -12.37
CA LEU A 489 10.68 -10.67 -12.22
C LEU A 489 9.66 -9.52 -12.29
N THR A 490 8.79 -9.45 -11.28
CA THR A 490 7.75 -8.44 -11.13
C THR A 490 7.84 -7.78 -9.77
N ARG A 491 7.27 -6.57 -9.65
CA ARG A 491 7.28 -5.81 -8.39
C ARG A 491 6.49 -6.49 -7.28
N GLU A 492 5.47 -7.27 -7.66
CA GLU A 492 4.56 -8.00 -6.79
C GLU A 492 5.14 -9.31 -6.25
N SER A 493 6.10 -9.89 -6.99
CA SER A 493 6.78 -11.12 -6.60
C SER A 493 8.08 -10.86 -5.84
N ILE A 494 8.86 -9.84 -6.22
CA ILE A 494 10.09 -9.46 -5.53
C ILE A 494 9.72 -8.60 -4.31
N VAL A 495 9.41 -9.26 -3.21
CA VAL A 495 9.03 -8.63 -1.93
C VAL A 495 10.09 -8.85 -0.87
N ALA A 496 10.02 -8.13 0.25
CA ALA A 496 10.96 -8.36 1.36
C ALA A 496 10.89 -9.82 1.84
N GLY A 497 12.05 -10.43 2.12
CA GLY A 497 12.20 -11.86 2.41
C GLY A 497 12.41 -12.74 1.18
N THR A 498 12.32 -12.20 -0.04
CA THR A 498 12.78 -12.87 -1.26
C THR A 498 14.29 -13.09 -1.18
N MET A 499 14.77 -14.25 -1.60
CA MET A 499 16.20 -14.54 -1.69
C MET A 499 16.71 -14.21 -3.09
N PHE A 500 17.92 -13.67 -3.19
CA PHE A 500 18.67 -13.56 -4.44
C PHE A 500 19.96 -14.37 -4.31
N ALA A 501 20.13 -15.34 -5.21
CA ALA A 501 21.36 -16.11 -5.34
C ALA A 501 22.18 -15.53 -6.50
N ASP A 502 23.41 -15.13 -6.23
CA ASP A 502 24.32 -14.69 -7.28
C ASP A 502 25.06 -15.87 -7.94
N PRO A 503 25.73 -15.64 -9.09
CA PRO A 503 26.44 -16.69 -9.81
C PRO A 503 27.65 -17.27 -9.06
N TYR A 504 28.26 -16.50 -8.16
CA TYR A 504 29.50 -16.85 -7.48
C TYR A 504 29.29 -17.51 -6.11
N GLY A 505 28.04 -17.61 -5.65
CA GLY A 505 27.69 -18.29 -4.40
C GLY A 505 27.39 -17.36 -3.23
N HIS A 506 27.26 -16.05 -3.44
CA HIS A 506 26.76 -15.16 -2.39
C HIS A 506 25.24 -15.13 -2.41
N LEU A 507 24.64 -15.23 -1.22
CA LEU A 507 23.19 -15.23 -1.04
C LEU A 507 22.75 -13.96 -0.32
N PHE A 508 21.64 -13.40 -0.77
CA PHE A 508 21.10 -12.16 -0.25
C PHE A 508 19.61 -12.27 0.03
N VAL A 509 19.12 -11.46 0.96
CA VAL A 509 17.70 -11.29 1.25
C VAL A 509 17.26 -9.91 0.80
N ILE A 510 16.19 -9.82 0.03
CA ILE A 510 15.56 -8.54 -0.28
C ILE A 510 14.97 -7.97 0.99
N ALA A 511 15.44 -6.78 1.36
CA ALA A 511 15.00 -6.04 2.54
C ALA A 511 13.79 -5.16 2.22
N GLY A 512 13.66 -4.66 0.98
CA GLY A 512 12.49 -3.88 0.58
C GLY A 512 12.75 -2.99 -0.63
N TRP A 513 11.77 -2.12 -0.91
CA TRP A 513 11.84 -1.15 -1.99
C TRP A 513 11.71 0.26 -1.46
N ILE A 514 12.59 1.13 -1.93
CA ILE A 514 12.42 2.57 -1.81
C ILE A 514 11.68 3.04 -3.06
N PRO A 515 10.48 3.64 -2.91
CA PRO A 515 9.70 4.11 -4.04
C PRO A 515 10.48 5.09 -4.91
N GLN A 516 10.22 5.06 -6.22
CA GLN A 516 10.69 6.08 -7.13
C GLN A 516 10.11 7.44 -6.73
N GLY A 517 10.95 8.47 -6.66
CA GLY A 517 10.50 9.85 -6.50
C GLY A 517 10.30 10.54 -7.85
N LEU A 518 9.87 11.80 -7.84
CA LEU A 518 9.80 12.60 -9.07
C LEU A 518 11.17 12.77 -9.72
N ASN A 519 12.20 12.98 -8.89
CA ASN A 519 13.56 13.33 -9.31
C ASN A 519 14.58 12.25 -8.90
N SER A 520 14.12 11.09 -8.46
CA SER A 520 14.98 9.98 -8.01
C SER A 520 14.44 8.66 -8.54
N TYR A 521 15.34 7.75 -8.91
CA TYR A 521 14.96 6.38 -9.27
C TYR A 521 14.54 5.59 -8.03
N GLY A 522 13.67 4.59 -8.20
CA GLY A 522 13.35 3.65 -7.13
C GLY A 522 14.51 2.71 -6.87
N VAL A 523 14.72 2.34 -5.61
CA VAL A 523 15.87 1.51 -5.19
C VAL A 523 15.37 0.21 -4.59
N LEU A 524 15.84 -0.91 -5.13
CA LEU A 524 15.73 -2.20 -4.46
C LEU A 524 16.83 -2.29 -3.40
N VAL A 525 16.48 -2.75 -2.20
CA VAL A 525 17.41 -2.87 -1.08
C VAL A 525 17.54 -4.35 -0.72
N GLY A 526 18.78 -4.80 -0.57
CA GLY A 526 19.10 -6.14 -0.10
C GLY A 526 19.86 -6.10 1.23
N ALA A 527 19.92 -7.25 1.88
CA ALA A 527 20.72 -7.52 3.05
C ALA A 527 21.47 -8.84 2.87
N ASP A 528 22.67 -8.90 3.39
CA ASP A 528 23.52 -10.07 3.44
C ASP A 528 24.15 -10.22 4.81
N ALA A 529 24.76 -11.37 5.04
CA ALA A 529 25.61 -11.56 6.20
C ALA A 529 26.96 -12.16 5.79
N GLN A 530 27.96 -11.96 6.63
CA GLN A 530 29.34 -12.34 6.37
C GLN A 530 29.77 -13.47 7.32
N PRO A 531 30.83 -14.24 6.99
CA PRO A 531 31.30 -15.33 7.85
C PRO A 531 31.71 -14.91 9.28
N ASP A 532 31.99 -13.62 9.50
CA ASP A 532 32.25 -13.04 10.82
C ASP A 532 30.96 -12.78 11.64
N GLY A 533 29.79 -13.08 11.05
CA GLY A 533 28.47 -12.90 11.63
C GLY A 533 27.87 -11.51 11.44
N THR A 534 28.59 -10.57 10.81
CA THR A 534 28.05 -9.24 10.54
C THR A 534 26.93 -9.30 9.52
N VAL A 535 25.94 -8.42 9.66
CA VAL A 535 24.79 -8.30 8.75
C VAL A 535 24.85 -6.93 8.10
N GLY A 536 24.89 -6.88 6.77
CA GLY A 536 24.90 -5.66 5.98
C GLY A 536 23.55 -5.39 5.32
N ARG A 537 23.21 -4.11 5.15
CA ARG A 537 22.11 -3.63 4.30
C ARG A 537 22.67 -2.71 3.24
N ARG A 538 22.31 -2.95 1.98
CA ARG A 538 22.91 -2.32 0.81
C ARG A 538 21.90 -2.08 -0.30
N ARG A 539 22.20 -1.09 -1.15
CA ARG A 539 21.47 -0.89 -2.41
C ARG A 539 21.70 -2.09 -3.32
N PHE A 540 20.64 -2.57 -3.97
CA PHE A 540 20.74 -3.62 -4.98
C PHE A 540 21.18 -3.01 -6.32
N TRP A 541 22.45 -3.18 -6.68
CA TRP A 541 23.04 -2.75 -7.95
C TRP A 541 24.29 -3.58 -8.27
N ARG A 542 24.81 -3.46 -9.49
CA ARG A 542 25.92 -4.29 -10.02
C ARG A 542 27.18 -4.30 -9.15
N GLY A 543 27.48 -3.22 -8.42
CA GLY A 543 28.65 -3.15 -7.55
C GLY A 543 28.49 -3.80 -6.17
N SER A 544 27.26 -4.20 -5.80
CA SER A 544 26.99 -4.89 -4.53
C SER A 544 26.35 -6.27 -4.74
N PHE A 545 25.71 -6.52 -5.88
CA PHE A 545 25.01 -7.74 -6.22
C PHE A 545 25.37 -8.13 -7.65
N LEU A 546 26.04 -9.27 -7.79
CA LEU A 546 26.46 -9.77 -9.09
C LEU A 546 25.29 -10.47 -9.78
N PHE A 547 25.14 -10.25 -11.09
CA PHE A 547 24.16 -10.93 -11.90
C PHE A 547 24.79 -11.27 -13.25
N THR A 548 24.37 -12.40 -13.82
CA THR A 548 24.67 -12.76 -15.20
C THR A 548 23.38 -12.75 -16.01
N PRO A 549 23.36 -12.20 -17.23
CA PRO A 549 22.23 -12.33 -18.14
C PRO A 549 22.09 -13.76 -18.68
N ASP A 550 23.14 -14.59 -18.58
CA ASP A 550 23.11 -15.99 -19.00
C ASP A 550 22.58 -16.91 -17.88
N THR A 551 21.36 -17.43 -18.06
CA THR A 551 20.65 -18.22 -17.04
C THR A 551 21.16 -19.66 -16.86
N SER A 552 22.21 -20.06 -17.58
CA SER A 552 22.75 -21.43 -17.57
C SER A 552 23.68 -21.74 -16.40
N GLU A 553 24.17 -20.73 -15.67
CA GLU A 553 25.08 -20.94 -14.53
C GLU A 553 24.34 -21.02 -13.18
N ALA A 554 24.46 -22.17 -12.52
CA ALA A 554 24.31 -22.38 -11.07
C ALA A 554 23.06 -21.82 -10.38
N GLY A 555 21.89 -21.82 -11.05
CA GLY A 555 20.61 -21.54 -10.39
C GLY A 555 20.47 -20.13 -9.82
N ALA A 556 21.36 -19.19 -10.19
CA ALA A 556 21.31 -17.78 -9.80
C ALA A 556 20.00 -17.13 -10.27
N ARG A 557 19.32 -16.39 -9.37
CA ARG A 557 18.07 -15.62 -9.60
C ARG A 557 17.41 -15.22 -8.27
N PHE A 558 16.33 -14.46 -8.40
CA PHE A 558 15.34 -14.27 -7.34
C PHE A 558 14.54 -15.55 -7.09
N LYS A 559 14.40 -15.92 -5.82
CA LYS A 559 13.67 -17.10 -5.36
C LYS A 559 12.89 -16.81 -4.08
N ALA A 560 11.82 -17.55 -3.88
CA ALA A 560 11.06 -17.55 -2.62
C ALA A 560 11.25 -18.89 -1.89
N PHE A 561 11.07 -18.88 -0.57
CA PHE A 561 11.06 -20.09 0.25
C PHE A 561 9.88 -20.98 -0.13
N ARG A 562 10.14 -22.25 -0.39
CA ARG A 562 9.11 -23.26 -0.61
C ARG A 562 8.31 -23.45 0.68
N PRO A 563 6.98 -23.26 0.66
CA PRO A 563 6.18 -23.39 1.88
C PRO A 563 6.22 -24.81 2.45
N ALA A 564 6.60 -24.92 3.72
CA ALA A 564 6.53 -26.16 4.47
C ALA A 564 5.07 -26.48 4.85
N ILE A 565 4.72 -27.77 4.87
CA ILE A 565 3.38 -28.27 5.16
C ILE A 565 3.49 -29.25 6.32
N TYR A 566 2.72 -29.01 7.38
CA TYR A 566 2.60 -29.94 8.51
C TYR A 566 1.35 -30.80 8.38
N ARG A 567 1.51 -32.12 8.48
CA ARG A 567 0.41 -33.11 8.46
C ARG A 567 0.52 -34.02 9.68
N GLY A 568 0.08 -33.51 10.84
CA GLY A 568 -0.21 -34.33 12.02
C GLY A 568 0.94 -35.20 12.52
N GLY A 569 2.19 -34.74 12.41
CA GLY A 569 3.38 -35.46 12.87
C GLY A 569 4.53 -35.51 11.87
N SER A 570 4.27 -35.16 10.60
CA SER A 570 5.29 -35.06 9.56
C SER A 570 5.31 -33.67 8.91
N ILE A 571 6.48 -33.29 8.38
CA ILE A 571 6.67 -32.07 7.60
C ILE A 571 7.08 -32.45 6.18
N GLY A 572 6.40 -31.84 5.21
CA GLY A 572 6.77 -31.86 3.79
C GLY A 572 6.92 -30.44 3.24
N GLN A 573 7.20 -30.34 1.95
CA GLN A 573 7.23 -29.07 1.21
C GLN A 573 6.39 -29.21 -0.08
N LEU A 574 5.81 -28.10 -0.55
CA LEU A 574 5.05 -28.06 -1.82
C LEU A 574 5.96 -28.32 -3.01
N LYS A 575 5.49 -29.01 -4.06
CA LYS A 575 6.22 -29.13 -5.34
C LYS A 575 5.97 -27.92 -6.22
N ASN A 576 6.81 -27.70 -7.24
CA ASN A 576 6.70 -26.57 -8.17
C ASN A 576 5.31 -26.47 -8.81
N ARG A 577 4.72 -27.60 -9.19
CA ARG A 577 3.35 -27.66 -9.76
C ARG A 577 2.24 -27.21 -8.80
N ASP A 578 2.50 -27.21 -7.50
CA ASP A 578 1.54 -26.87 -6.44
C ASP A 578 1.73 -25.43 -5.92
N LEU A 579 2.69 -24.68 -6.48
CA LEU A 579 2.94 -23.27 -6.17
C LEU A 579 2.05 -22.41 -7.08
N VAL A 580 1.20 -21.58 -6.48
CA VAL A 580 0.27 -20.66 -7.18
C VAL A 580 0.60 -19.22 -6.83
#